data_AF-A0A090DBC4-F1
#
_entry.id   AF-A0A090DBC4-F1
#
_cell.length_a   1.000
_cell.length_b   1.000
_cell.length_c   1.000
_cell.angle_alpha   90.00
_cell.angle_beta   90.00
_cell.angle_gamma   90.00
#
_symmetry.space_group_name_H-M   'P 1'
#
loop_
_entity.id
_entity.type
_entity.pdbx_description
1 polymer ?
#
loop_
_entity_poly.entity_id
_entity_poly.type
_entity_poly.pdbx_seq_one_letter_code
_entity_poly.pdbx_strand_id
1 'polypeptide(L)'
;MSETTSGPAWPDWQDDHAYAYSLHLTSRGWAWEFLRRNPGFQNDLRAVSRGVDISRSGIADIIRMPVAETDLSLWGVLFCKVAREFRERLLVSS
;
A
#
# COMPACT_ATOMS: atom_id res chain seq x y z
N MET A 1 -10.92 -7.15 -28.73
CA MET A 1 -9.49 -7.24 -28.38
C MET A 1 -9.31 -6.38 -27.14
N SER A 2 -9.14 -6.98 -25.97
CA SER A 2 -9.04 -6.23 -24.71
C SER A 2 -7.59 -5.78 -24.53
N GLU A 3 -7.36 -4.46 -24.49
CA GLU A 3 -6.06 -3.88 -24.15
C GLU A 3 -5.63 -4.37 -22.77
N THR A 4 -4.60 -5.20 -22.71
CA THR A 4 -3.92 -5.55 -21.46
C THR A 4 -3.21 -4.30 -20.97
N THR A 5 -3.85 -3.58 -20.04
CA THR A 5 -3.21 -2.52 -19.27
C THR A 5 -1.97 -3.14 -18.63
N SER A 6 -0.78 -2.65 -18.99
CA SER A 6 0.48 -3.18 -18.48
C SER A 6 0.54 -2.89 -16.98
N GLY A 7 0.23 -3.91 -16.18
CA GLY A 7 0.50 -3.89 -14.75
C GLY A 7 2.02 -3.83 -14.50
N PRO A 8 2.45 -3.76 -13.24
CA PRO A 8 3.87 -3.93 -12.93
C PRO A 8 4.39 -5.19 -13.63
N ALA A 9 5.51 -5.06 -14.36
CA ALA A 9 6.17 -6.21 -14.97
C ALA A 9 6.74 -7.07 -13.84
N TRP A 10 5.92 -7.99 -13.34
CA TRP A 10 6.34 -8.96 -12.35
C TRP A 10 7.44 -9.83 -12.95
N PRO A 11 8.43 -10.26 -12.14
CA PRO A 11 9.36 -11.29 -12.57
C PRO A 11 8.58 -12.51 -13.05
N ASP A 12 9.15 -13.22 -14.03
CA ASP A 12 8.59 -14.47 -14.52
C ASP A 12 8.30 -15.40 -13.34
N TRP A 13 7.06 -15.86 -13.23
CA TRP A 13 6.61 -16.73 -12.14
C TRP A 13 7.35 -18.08 -12.11
N GLN A 14 8.01 -18.45 -13.21
CA GLN A 14 8.87 -19.64 -13.32
C GLN A 14 10.32 -19.39 -12.89
N ASP A 15 10.70 -18.14 -12.63
CA ASP A 15 12.03 -17.82 -12.12
C ASP A 15 12.08 -18.02 -10.59
N ASP A 16 12.56 -19.20 -10.19
CA ASP A 16 12.72 -19.56 -8.78
C ASP A 16 13.62 -18.57 -8.01
N HIS A 17 14.65 -18.00 -8.66
CA HIS A 17 15.53 -17.03 -8.01
C HIS A 17 14.80 -15.71 -7.72
N ALA A 18 13.92 -15.28 -8.62
CA ALA A 18 13.11 -14.08 -8.42
C ALA A 18 12.13 -14.21 -7.23
N TYR A 19 11.75 -15.44 -6.87
CA TYR A 19 10.82 -15.72 -5.77
C TYR A 19 11.45 -16.44 -4.59
N ALA A 20 12.78 -16.56 -4.52
CA ALA A 20 13.48 -17.21 -3.40
C ALA A 20 13.10 -16.61 -2.04
N TYR A 21 12.81 -15.30 -1.99
CA TYR A 21 12.35 -14.62 -0.77
C TYR A 21 11.01 -15.13 -0.24
N SER A 22 10.17 -15.73 -1.11
CA SER A 22 8.84 -16.23 -0.75
C SER A 22 8.89 -17.40 0.23
N LEU A 23 10.01 -18.14 0.24
CA LEU A 23 10.27 -19.26 1.16
C LEU A 23 10.30 -18.82 2.63
N HIS A 24 10.54 -17.53 2.89
CA HIS A 24 10.63 -16.97 4.23
C HIS A 24 9.39 -16.17 4.63
N LEU A 25 8.34 -16.17 3.80
CA LEU A 25 7.13 -15.43 4.10
C LEU A 25 6.30 -16.14 5.16
N THR A 26 5.92 -15.36 6.16
CA THR A 26 4.84 -15.74 7.09
C THR A 26 3.50 -15.79 6.34
N SER A 27 2.45 -16.34 6.97
CA SER A 27 1.10 -16.32 6.40
C SER A 27 0.62 -14.91 6.05
N ARG A 28 1.01 -13.90 6.84
CA ARG A 28 0.73 -12.47 6.53
C ARG A 28 1.52 -12.00 5.31
N GLY A 29 2.77 -12.43 5.17
CA GLY A 29 3.59 -12.16 3.99
C GLY A 29 2.95 -12.73 2.72
N TRP A 30 2.45 -13.97 2.78
CA TRP A 30 1.71 -14.58 1.67
C TRP A 30 0.43 -13.82 1.35
N ALA A 31 -0.37 -13.46 2.36
CA ALA A 31 -1.59 -12.66 2.16
C ALA A 31 -1.29 -11.34 1.42
N TRP A 32 -0.20 -10.66 1.81
CA TRP A 32 0.25 -9.45 1.13
C TRP A 32 0.70 -9.70 -0.32
N GLU A 33 1.44 -10.78 -0.57
CA GLU A 33 1.90 -11.16 -1.91
C GLU A 33 0.74 -11.45 -2.87
N PHE A 34 -0.31 -12.13 -2.42
CA PHE A 34 -1.51 -12.34 -3.22
C PHE A 34 -2.26 -11.02 -3.45
N LEU A 35 -2.41 -10.22 -2.40
CA LEU A 35 -3.17 -8.97 -2.48
C LEU A 35 -2.53 -7.97 -3.46
N ARG A 36 -1.22 -7.73 -3.35
CA ARG A 36 -0.51 -6.73 -4.18
C ARG A 36 -0.50 -7.08 -5.67
N ARG A 37 -0.72 -8.35 -6.04
CA ARG A 37 -0.83 -8.82 -7.43
C ARG A 37 -2.26 -8.82 -7.96
N ASN A 38 -3.26 -8.61 -7.10
CA ASN A 38 -4.66 -8.56 -7.52
C ASN A 38 -4.92 -7.29 -8.37
N PRO A 39 -5.40 -7.40 -9.62
CA PRO A 39 -5.66 -6.23 -10.48
C PRO A 39 -6.70 -5.26 -9.92
N GLY A 40 -7.73 -5.77 -9.21
CA GLY A 40 -8.73 -4.94 -8.55
C GLY A 40 -8.11 -4.10 -7.43
N PHE A 41 -7.32 -4.74 -6.57
CA PHE A 41 -6.58 -4.04 -5.52
C PHE A 41 -5.61 -3.00 -6.12
N GLN A 42 -4.93 -3.31 -7.22
CA GLN A 42 -4.04 -2.36 -7.89
C GLN A 42 -4.78 -1.16 -8.48
N ASN A 43 -6.01 -1.35 -8.99
CA ASN A 43 -6.84 -0.25 -9.47
C ASN A 43 -7.26 0.66 -8.34
N ASP A 44 -7.77 0.09 -7.25
CA ASP A 44 -8.20 0.82 -6.07
C ASP A 44 -7.02 1.54 -5.41
N LEU A 45 -5.88 0.86 -5.28
CA LEU A 45 -4.65 1.47 -4.78
C LEU A 45 -4.21 2.64 -5.66
N ARG A 46 -4.21 2.50 -7.00
CA ARG A 46 -3.91 3.60 -7.91
C ARG A 46 -4.87 4.77 -7.77
N ALA A 47 -6.16 4.52 -7.56
CA ALA A 47 -7.16 5.56 -7.37
C ALA A 47 -6.87 6.38 -6.09
N VAL A 48 -6.56 5.70 -4.98
CA VAL A 48 -6.22 6.35 -3.72
C VAL A 48 -4.85 7.04 -3.77
N SER A 49 -3.87 6.47 -4.47
CA SER A 49 -2.51 7.00 -4.58
C SER A 49 -2.38 8.34 -5.31
N ARG A 50 -3.37 8.73 -6.13
CA ARG A 50 -3.32 9.96 -6.95
C ARG A 50 -3.22 11.27 -6.18
N GLY A 51 -3.49 11.27 -4.87
CA GLY A 51 -3.36 12.46 -4.02
C GLY A 51 -2.56 12.23 -2.74
N VAL A 52 -1.76 11.16 -2.70
CA VAL A 52 -0.98 10.81 -1.51
C VAL A 52 0.20 11.77 -1.34
N ASP A 53 0.30 12.34 -0.13
CA ASP A 53 1.46 13.11 0.32
C ASP A 53 2.31 12.22 1.24
N ILE A 54 3.56 11.95 0.82
CA ILE A 54 4.52 11.16 1.59
C ILE A 54 5.49 12.13 2.26
N SER A 55 5.31 12.32 3.56
CA SER A 55 6.23 13.08 4.40
C SER A 55 7.24 12.11 5.03
N ARG A 56 8.48 12.13 4.57
CA ARG A 56 9.55 11.32 5.17
C ARG A 56 10.04 11.96 6.47
N SER A 57 9.93 11.25 7.59
CA SER A 57 10.58 11.62 8.85
C SER A 57 11.69 10.62 9.13
N GLY A 58 12.80 11.07 9.71
CA GLY A 58 13.98 10.21 9.97
C GLY A 58 13.71 8.98 10.86
N ILE A 59 12.50 8.88 11.45
CA ILE A 59 12.06 7.75 12.28
C ILE A 59 10.97 6.92 11.59
N ALA A 60 10.17 7.51 10.68
CA ALA A 60 9.12 6.82 9.93
C ALA A 60 8.61 7.68 8.76
N ASP A 61 8.15 7.03 7.70
CA ASP A 61 7.43 7.73 6.62
C ASP A 61 5.95 7.87 6.98
N ILE A 62 5.44 9.11 6.91
CA ILE A 62 4.02 9.42 7.11
C ILE A 62 3.36 9.54 5.75
N ILE A 63 2.44 8.61 5.45
CA ILE A 63 1.64 8.60 4.24
C ILE A 63 0.29 9.23 4.55
N ARG A 64 0.05 10.43 4.02
CA ARG A 64 -1.26 11.09 4.09
C ARG A 64 -2.05 10.73 2.86
N MET A 65 -3.12 9.97 3.06
CA MET A 65 -4.07 9.68 1.99
C MET A 65 -5.15 10.76 1.96
N PRO A 66 -5.53 11.24 0.77
CA PRO A 66 -6.72 12.09 0.64
C PRO A 66 -7.93 11.29 1.09
N VAL A 67 -9.01 11.98 1.49
CA VAL A 67 -10.31 11.33 1.71
C VAL A 67 -10.78 10.83 0.33
N ALA A 68 -10.39 9.61 -0.01
CA ALA A 68 -10.78 8.95 -1.24
C ALA A 68 -12.14 8.27 -1.02
N GLU A 69 -12.97 8.25 -2.06
CA GLU A 69 -14.22 7.46 -2.05
C GLU A 69 -13.93 5.95 -1.99
N THR A 70 -12.73 5.54 -2.41
CA THR A 70 -12.30 4.14 -2.42
C THR A 70 -11.73 3.74 -1.06
N ASP A 71 -12.43 2.86 -0.36
CA ASP A 71 -12.00 2.32 0.93
C ASP A 71 -11.18 1.03 0.75
N LEU A 72 -9.88 1.11 1.01
CA LEU A 72 -8.97 -0.04 0.97
C LEU A 72 -9.20 -1.03 2.12
N SER A 73 -10.01 -0.69 3.13
CA SER A 73 -10.37 -1.61 4.21
C SER A 73 -11.13 -2.84 3.71
N LEU A 74 -11.82 -2.72 2.56
CA LEU A 74 -12.50 -3.82 1.87
C LEU A 74 -11.54 -4.96 1.48
N TRP A 75 -10.26 -4.64 1.29
CA TRP A 75 -9.21 -5.61 0.99
C TRP A 75 -8.54 -6.19 2.25
N GLY A 76 -9.07 -5.89 3.45
CA GLY A 76 -8.51 -6.30 4.73
C GLY A 76 -7.25 -5.52 5.14
N VAL A 77 -6.93 -4.42 4.44
CA VAL A 77 -5.79 -3.57 4.79
C VAL A 77 -6.24 -2.52 5.79
N LEU A 78 -5.71 -2.62 7.01
CA LEU A 78 -5.97 -1.66 8.07
C LEU A 78 -4.89 -0.59 8.06
N PHE A 79 -5.29 0.67 7.84
CA PHE A 79 -4.42 1.82 8.00
C PHE A 79 -4.65 2.44 9.37
N CYS A 80 -3.59 2.66 10.14
CA CYS A 80 -3.66 3.44 11.36
C CYS A 80 -3.99 4.89 10.99
N LYS A 81 -5.25 5.29 11.14
CA LYS A 81 -5.68 6.68 10.96
C LYS A 81 -5.12 7.49 12.12
N VAL A 82 -4.13 8.34 11.86
CA VAL A 82 -3.71 9.33 12.85
C VAL A 82 -4.83 10.35 12.96
N ALA A 83 -5.56 10.33 14.08
CA ALA A 83 -6.60 11.31 14.35
C ALA A 83 -5.98 12.72 14.37
N ARG A 84 -6.64 13.65 13.67
CA ARG A 84 -6.18 15.04 13.47
C ARG A 84 -5.95 15.80 14.80
N GLU A 85 -6.48 15.31 15.92
CA GLU A 85 -6.33 15.90 17.25
C GLU A 85 -4.91 15.84 17.81
N PHE A 86 -4.00 15.06 17.21
CA PHE A 86 -2.59 15.05 17.61
C PHE A 86 -1.81 16.29 17.15
N ARG A 87 -2.39 17.15 16.30
CA ARG A 87 -1.73 18.38 15.79
C ARG A 87 -1.66 19.51 16.81
N GLU A 88 -2.59 19.59 17.77
CA GLU A 88 -2.61 20.74 18.70
C GLU A 88 -1.68 20.55 19.90
N ARG A 89 -1.32 19.30 20.25
CA ARG A 89 -0.41 19.03 21.38
C ARG A 89 1.08 19.13 21.06
N LEU A 90 1.46 19.13 19.78
CA LEU A 90 2.87 19.28 19.36
C LEU A 90 3.26 20.73 19.05
N LEU A 91 2.31 21.66 18.99
CA LEU A 91 2.56 23.08 18.76
C LEU A 91 2.43 23.95 20.03
N VAL A 92 2.05 23.37 21.18
CA VAL A 92 1.97 24.06 22.48
C VAL A 92 2.99 23.46 23.46
N SER A 93 4.24 23.33 22.99
CA SER A 93 5.40 23.04 23.84
C SER A 93 6.63 23.71 23.24
N SER A 94 6.64 25.04 23.25
CA SER A 94 7.82 25.90 23.15
C SER A 94 7.53 27.22 23.83
#